data_AF-A0A7R9UI43-F1
#
_entry.id   AF-A0A7R9UI43-F1
#
_cell.length_a   1.000
_cell.length_b   1.000
_cell.length_c   1.000
_cell.angle_alpha   90.00
_cell.angle_beta   90.00
_cell.angle_gamma   90.00
#
_symmetry.space_group_name_H-M   'P 1'
#
loop_
_entity.id
_entity.type
_entity.pdbx_description
1 polymer ?
#
loop_
_entity_poly.entity_id
_entity_poly.type
_entity_poly.pdbx_seq_one_letter_code
_entity_poly.pdbx_strand_id
1 'polypeptide(L)'
;AIGGTYITLINTVANLGGTWTSGVALYLLDALTTRECVPIKRGAKALIAKPGAPALCATKTDEACTQRRGSCQLVSDGYQTELLVCTALGVAWYLIFRP
;
A
#
# COMPACT_ATOMS: atom_id res chain seq x y z
N ALA A 1 6.94 44.89 4.69
CA ALA A 1 6.72 43.84 5.71
C ALA A 1 6.23 42.56 5.02
N ILE A 2 7.15 41.64 4.70
CA ILE A 2 6.86 40.33 4.10
C ILE A 2 7.36 39.30 5.10
N GLY A 3 6.65 39.14 6.21
CA GLY A 3 7.12 38.32 7.33
C GLY A 3 5.98 37.66 8.09
N GLY A 4 4.97 38.43 8.50
CA GLY A 4 3.85 37.90 9.28
C GLY A 4 2.98 36.89 8.51
N THR A 5 2.54 37.23 7.30
CA THR A 5 1.70 36.35 6.47
C THR A 5 2.43 35.10 5.98
N TYR A 6 3.73 35.20 5.68
CA TYR A 6 4.52 34.08 5.19
C TYR A 6 4.81 33.05 6.29
N ILE A 7 5.14 33.52 7.50
CA ILE A 7 5.35 32.66 8.68
C ILE A 7 4.05 31.96 9.08
N THR A 8 2.92 32.66 9.09
CA THR A 8 1.63 32.07 9.44
C THR A 8 1.17 31.05 8.39
N LEU A 9 1.36 31.32 7.09
CA LEU A 9 1.00 30.39 6.03
C LEU A 9 1.87 29.12 6.08
N ILE A 10 3.18 29.24 6.29
CA ILE A 10 4.06 28.08 6.48
C ILE A 10 3.67 27.28 7.73
N ASN A 11 3.30 27.93 8.84
CA ASN A 11 2.81 27.22 10.02
C ASN A 11 1.51 26.45 9.74
N THR A 12 0.62 27.02 8.93
CA THR A 12 -0.63 26.36 8.53
C THR A 12 -0.32 25.13 7.65
N VAL A 13 0.55 25.30 6.66
CA VAL A 13 1.01 24.22 5.78
C VAL A 13 1.77 23.14 6.56
N ALA A 14 2.58 23.51 7.55
CA ALA A 14 3.32 22.56 8.39
C ALA A 14 2.39 21.73 9.28
N ASN A 15 1.39 22.36 9.89
CA ASN A 15 0.38 21.65 10.69
C ASN A 15 -0.49 20.71 9.84
N LEU A 16 -0.79 21.11 8.59
CA LEU A 16 -1.52 20.30 7.64
C LEU A 16 -0.66 19.16 7.05
N GLY A 17 0.63 19.42 6.80
CA GLY A 17 1.59 18.43 6.32
C GLY A 17 1.83 17.32 7.34
N GLY A 18 1.93 17.67 8.63
CA GLY A 18 2.08 16.67 9.70
C GLY A 18 0.88 15.74 9.84
N THR A 19 -0.34 16.24 9.61
CA THR A 19 -1.57 15.43 9.71
C THR A 19 -1.87 14.65 8.43
N TRP A 20 -1.61 15.23 7.25
CA TRP A 20 -1.92 14.58 5.97
C TRP A 20 -0.91 13.49 5.57
N THR A 21 0.37 13.62 5.95
CA THR A 21 1.40 12.61 5.66
C THR A 21 1.01 11.21 6.13
N SER A 22 0.44 11.10 7.33
CA SER A 22 -0.05 9.82 7.86
C SER A 22 -1.22 9.26 7.06
N GLY A 23 -2.17 10.12 6.63
CA GLY A 23 -3.30 9.70 5.80
C GLY A 23 -2.87 9.22 4.40
N VAL A 24 -1.91 9.91 3.79
CA VAL A 24 -1.35 9.51 2.48
C VAL A 24 -0.57 8.20 2.58
N ALA A 25 0.23 8.03 3.63
CA ALA A 25 0.95 6.79 3.88
C ALA A 25 -0.02 5.61 3.99
N LEU A 26 -1.06 5.70 4.84
CA LEU A 26 -2.04 4.62 4.95
C LEU A 26 -2.81 4.35 3.65
N TYR A 27 -3.09 5.39 2.86
CA TYR A 27 -3.75 5.22 1.56
C TYR A 27 -2.85 4.50 0.54
N LEU A 28 -1.58 4.88 0.48
CA LEU A 28 -0.59 4.22 -0.38
C LEU A 28 -0.34 2.77 0.09
N LEU A 29 -0.33 2.53 1.38
CA LEU A 29 -0.22 1.19 1.96
C LEU A 29 -1.36 0.30 1.48
N ASP A 30 -2.60 0.79 1.52
CA ASP A 30 -3.77 0.04 1.07
C ASP A 30 -3.74 -0.20 -0.45
N ALA A 31 -3.29 0.78 -1.23
CA ALA A 31 -3.10 0.63 -2.67
C ALA A 31 -1.99 -0.38 -3.05
N LEU A 32 -0.93 -0.48 -2.24
CA LEU A 32 0.20 -1.39 -2.47
C LEU A 32 0.03 -2.77 -1.83
N THR A 33 -0.91 -2.94 -0.90
CA THR A 33 -1.12 -4.22 -0.22
C THR A 33 -1.85 -5.20 -1.14
N THR A 34 -1.09 -6.04 -1.83
CA THR A 34 -1.64 -7.13 -2.64
C THR A 34 -1.90 -8.38 -1.79
N ARG A 35 -3.13 -8.89 -1.83
CA ARG A 35 -3.53 -10.13 -1.16
C ARG A 35 -3.69 -11.21 -2.21
N GLU A 36 -3.24 -12.44 -1.95
CA GLU A 36 -3.42 -13.54 -2.88
C GLU A 36 -4.37 -14.60 -2.34
N CYS A 37 -5.05 -15.29 -3.25
CA CYS A 37 -5.96 -16.39 -2.93
C CYS A 37 -5.18 -17.71 -2.79
N VAL A 38 -5.08 -18.24 -1.56
CA VAL A 38 -4.39 -19.51 -1.27
C VAL A 38 -5.36 -20.67 -0.96
N PRO A 39 -5.05 -21.91 -1.36
CA PRO A 39 -5.91 -23.07 -1.11
C PRO A 39 -5.91 -23.51 0.35
N ILE A 40 -7.10 -23.64 0.94
CA ILE A 40 -7.28 -24.06 2.35
C ILE A 40 -7.11 -25.58 2.52
N LYS A 41 -7.33 -26.38 1.46
CA LYS A 41 -7.26 -27.86 1.52
C LYS A 41 -6.37 -28.43 0.42
N ARG A 42 -5.66 -29.52 0.73
CA ARG A 42 -4.97 -30.36 -0.27
C ARG A 42 -6.01 -30.92 -1.24
N GLY A 43 -6.09 -30.33 -2.44
CA GLY A 43 -7.13 -30.59 -3.46
C GLY A 43 -7.79 -29.32 -4.01
N ALA A 44 -7.81 -28.23 -3.24
CA ALA A 44 -8.32 -26.94 -3.71
C ALA A 44 -7.36 -26.25 -4.71
N LYS A 45 -6.06 -26.62 -4.73
CA LYS A 45 -5.08 -26.13 -5.71
C LYS A 45 -5.58 -26.19 -7.16
N ALA A 46 -6.29 -27.27 -7.52
CA ALA A 46 -6.82 -27.44 -8.88
C ALA A 46 -7.97 -26.46 -9.23
N LEU A 47 -8.70 -25.96 -8.23
CA LEU A 47 -9.81 -25.01 -8.43
C LEU A 47 -9.34 -23.57 -8.60
N ILE A 48 -8.19 -23.23 -8.01
CA ILE A 48 -7.56 -21.90 -8.04
C ILE A 48 -6.52 -21.81 -9.17
N ALA A 49 -5.94 -22.95 -9.59
CA ALA A 49 -5.03 -23.02 -10.75
C ALA A 49 -5.76 -23.06 -12.11
N LYS A 50 -7.10 -23.03 -12.12
CA LYS A 50 -7.88 -22.96 -13.37
C LYS A 50 -7.72 -21.57 -13.99
N PRO A 51 -7.49 -21.44 -15.31
CA PRO A 51 -7.44 -20.14 -15.98
C PRO A 51 -8.76 -19.40 -15.75
N GLY A 52 -8.68 -18.17 -15.22
CA GLY A 52 -9.83 -17.34 -14.84
C GLY A 52 -10.07 -17.21 -13.33
N ALA A 53 -9.22 -17.79 -12.47
CA ALA A 53 -9.24 -17.49 -11.05
C ALA A 53 -8.57 -16.12 -10.78
N PRO A 54 -9.13 -15.26 -9.90
CA PRO A 54 -8.45 -14.07 -9.45
C PRO A 54 -7.24 -14.49 -8.62
N ALA A 55 -6.03 -14.21 -9.13
CA ALA A 55 -4.81 -14.40 -8.36
C ALA A 55 -4.73 -13.41 -7.19
N LEU A 56 -5.36 -12.24 -7.34
CA LEU A 56 -5.40 -11.17 -6.34
C LEU A 56 -6.78 -11.04 -5.70
N CYS A 57 -6.83 -10.91 -4.38
CA CYS A 57 -8.03 -10.58 -3.63
C CYS A 57 -8.10 -9.07 -3.35
N ALA A 58 -9.22 -8.42 -3.68
CA ALA A 58 -9.43 -7.02 -3.34
C ALA A 58 -9.76 -6.82 -1.84
N THR A 59 -10.47 -7.77 -1.23
CA THR A 59 -10.91 -7.70 0.17
C THR A 59 -10.60 -8.99 0.93
N LYS A 60 -10.64 -8.97 2.27
CA LYS A 60 -10.41 -10.18 3.10
C LYS A 60 -11.45 -11.27 2.83
N THR A 61 -12.63 -10.87 2.36
CA THR A 61 -13.78 -11.72 2.06
C THR A 61 -14.13 -11.57 0.59
N ASP A 62 -13.18 -11.89 -0.28
CA ASP A 62 -13.46 -11.97 -1.71
C ASP A 62 -14.32 -13.21 -1.98
N GLU A 63 -15.54 -12.99 -2.49
CA GLU A 63 -16.50 -14.05 -2.81
C GLU A 63 -15.96 -14.98 -3.90
N ALA A 64 -15.17 -14.45 -4.83
CA ALA A 64 -14.60 -15.22 -5.93
C ALA A 64 -13.55 -16.26 -5.46
N CYS A 65 -12.79 -15.93 -4.41
CA CYS A 65 -11.81 -16.84 -3.80
C CYS A 65 -12.48 -17.84 -2.83
N THR A 66 -13.44 -17.36 -2.03
CA THR A 66 -14.14 -18.21 -1.03
C THR A 66 -15.06 -19.24 -1.68
N GLN A 67 -15.74 -18.92 -2.78
CA GLN A 67 -16.54 -19.89 -3.56
C GLN A 67 -15.71 -21.08 -4.06
N ARG A 68 -14.39 -20.89 -4.25
CA ARG A 68 -13.47 -21.93 -4.75
C ARG A 68 -12.70 -22.64 -3.63
N ARG A 69 -13.15 -22.51 -2.37
CA ARG A 69 -12.51 -23.07 -1.17
C ARG A 69 -11.06 -22.58 -0.97
N GLY A 70 -10.78 -21.35 -1.41
CA GLY A 70 -9.57 -20.60 -1.12
C GLY A 70 -9.79 -19.62 0.04
N SER A 71 -8.70 -19.22 0.69
CA SER A 71 -8.67 -18.14 1.68
C SER A 71 -7.72 -17.06 1.19
N CYS A 72 -8.14 -15.79 1.28
CA CYS A 72 -7.28 -14.66 0.95
C CYS A 72 -6.27 -14.47 2.09
N GLN A 73 -5.03 -14.85 1.85
CA GLN A 73 -3.94 -14.66 2.80
C GLN A 73 -3.09 -13.48 2.35
N LEU A 74 -2.59 -12.70 3.31
CA LEU A 74 -1.60 -11.68 3.02
C LEU A 74 -0.33 -12.40 2.56
N VAL A 75 0.06 -12.21 1.29
CA VAL A 75 1.31 -12.75 0.75
C VAL A 75 2.43 -11.73 0.83
N SER A 76 2.11 -10.44 0.65
CA SER A 76 3.06 -9.34 0.84
C SER A 76 2.41 -8.25 1.67
N ASP A 77 2.94 -8.01 2.87
CA ASP A 77 2.58 -6.82 3.66
C ASP A 77 3.02 -5.58 2.87
N GLY A 78 2.06 -4.75 2.44
CA GLY A 78 2.35 -3.52 1.71
C GLY A 78 3.31 -2.59 2.46
N TYR A 79 3.39 -2.72 3.78
CA TYR A 79 4.34 -2.03 4.64
C TYR A 79 5.81 -2.21 4.22
N GLN A 80 6.23 -3.44 3.89
CA GLN A 80 7.61 -3.68 3.48
C GLN A 80 7.91 -3.01 2.13
N THR A 81 6.97 -3.11 1.19
CA THR A 81 7.07 -2.47 -0.12
C THR A 81 7.08 -0.94 0.01
N GLU A 82 6.23 -0.38 0.86
CA GLU A 82 6.15 1.06 1.09
C GLU A 82 7.43 1.61 1.72
N LEU A 83 7.99 0.89 2.71
CA LEU A 83 9.24 1.28 3.33
C LEU A 83 10.38 1.32 2.29
N LEU A 84 10.45 0.32 1.42
CA LEU A 84 11.44 0.26 0.34
C LEU A 84 11.25 1.40 -0.68
N VAL A 85 10.02 1.69 -1.10
CA VAL A 85 9.72 2.76 -2.05
C VAL A 85 10.05 4.14 -1.46
N CYS A 86 9.59 4.44 -0.25
CA CYS A 86 9.89 5.70 0.43
C CYS A 86 11.40 5.89 0.64
N THR A 87 12.11 4.82 1.01
CA THR A 87 13.57 4.86 1.16
C THR A 87 14.25 5.11 -0.20
N ALA A 88 13.84 4.41 -1.26
CA ALA A 88 14.40 4.59 -2.60
C ALA A 88 14.17 6.01 -3.14
N LEU A 89 12.98 6.59 -2.93
CA LEU A 89 12.67 7.96 -3.28
C LEU A 89 13.55 8.95 -2.50
N GLY A 90 13.73 8.74 -1.19
CA GLY A 90 14.62 9.56 -0.37
C GLY A 90 16.08 9.50 -0.84
N VAL A 91 16.57 8.30 -1.17
CA VAL A 91 17.92 8.11 -1.73
C VAL A 91 18.05 8.77 -3.10
N ALA A 92 17.10 8.56 -4.00
CA ALA A 92 17.12 9.18 -5.33
C ALA A 92 17.13 10.71 -5.22
N TRP A 93 16.29 11.28 -4.34
CA TRP A 93 16.25 12.72 -4.11
C TRP A 93 17.57 13.24 -3.53
N TYR A 94 18.14 12.53 -2.54
CA TYR A 94 19.45 12.84 -1.98
C TYR A 94 20.56 12.79 -3.04
N LEU A 95 20.55 11.81 -3.94
CA LEU A 95 21.55 11.69 -5.00
C LEU A 95 21.41 12.78 -6.06
N ILE A 96 20.18 13.17 -6.42
CA ILE A 96 19.91 14.23 -7.40
C ILE A 96 20.29 15.61 -6.86
N PHE A 97 20.00 15.88 -5.59
CA PHE A 97 20.28 17.17 -4.94
C PHE A 97 21.57 17.15 -4.10
N ARG A 98 22.38 16.11 -4.26
CA ARG A 98 23.72 16.07 -3.66
C ARG A 98 24.53 17.21 -4.28
N PRO A 99 25.07 18.14 -3.48
CA PRO A 99 25.94 19.19 -3.99
C PRO A 99 27.25 18.64 -4.57
#